data_AF-A0A7S0QXE9-F1
#
_entry.id   AF-A0A7S0QXE9-F1
#
_cell.length_a   1.000
_cell.length_b   1.000
_cell.length_c   1.000
_cell.angle_alpha   90.00
_cell.angle_beta   90.00
_cell.angle_gamma   90.00
#
_symmetry.space_group_name_H-M   'P 1'
#
loop_
_entity.id
_entity.type
_entity.pdbx_description
1 polymer ?
#
loop_
_entity_poly.entity_id
_entity_poly.type
_entity_poly.pdbx_seq_one_letter_code
_entity_poly.pdbx_strand_id
1 'polypeptide(L)'
;VVTGDAPLMLAVLRACPTLRQLLGTPIELPDLNASEVTELLEAFSKKRGFQLAPAVQESAAVQKHIASTLQRADREHKNAHMATQLLEDAVVRQTERVHALGTVTKASLLTIIE
;
A
#
# COMPACT_ATOMS: atom_id res chain seq x y z
N VAL A 1 -8.66 -4.85 22.80
CA VAL A 1 -7.50 -5.07 21.90
C VAL A 1 -6.63 -3.83 21.97
N VAL A 2 -5.35 -3.98 22.30
CA VAL A 2 -4.39 -2.87 22.33
C VAL A 2 -3.54 -2.97 21.06
N THR A 3 -3.35 -1.86 20.36
CA THR A 3 -2.58 -1.80 19.13
C THR A 3 -1.49 -0.73 19.26
N GLY A 4 -0.41 -0.88 18.50
CA GLY A 4 0.69 0.08 18.49
C GLY A 4 1.98 -0.54 17.96
N ASP A 5 3.00 0.30 17.85
CA ASP A 5 4.34 -0.11 17.43
C ASP A 5 4.96 -1.09 18.44
N ALA A 6 5.55 -2.18 17.95
CA ALA A 6 6.04 -3.28 18.78
C ALA A 6 7.05 -2.83 19.87
N PRO A 7 8.10 -2.05 19.59
CA PRO A 7 9.05 -1.64 20.63
C PRO A 7 8.40 -0.68 21.65
N LEU A 8 7.47 0.18 21.21
CA LEU A 8 6.74 1.06 22.13
C LEU A 8 5.81 0.25 23.04
N MET A 9 5.13 -0.77 22.50
CA MET A 9 4.32 -1.70 23.28
C MET A 9 5.15 -2.46 24.31
N LEU A 10 6.33 -2.95 23.92
CA LEU A 10 7.24 -3.63 24.83
C LEU A 10 7.76 -2.70 25.94
N ALA A 11 7.92 -1.41 25.68
CA ALA A 11 8.30 -0.44 26.69
C ALA A 11 7.15 -0.20 27.69
N VAL A 12 5.92 -0.07 27.20
CA VAL A 12 4.71 0.08 28.03
C VAL A 12 4.48 -1.14 28.90
N LEU A 13 4.61 -2.36 28.35
CA LEU A 13 4.45 -3.60 29.11
C LEU A 13 5.56 -3.80 30.16
N ARG A 14 6.75 -3.24 29.94
CA ARG A 14 7.83 -3.21 30.94
C ARG A 14 7.54 -2.20 32.06
N ALA A 15 7.00 -1.04 31.72
CA ALA A 15 6.62 -0.01 32.70
C ALA A 15 5.39 -0.40 33.54
N CYS A 16 4.46 -1.17 32.96
CA CYS A 16 3.22 -1.59 33.61
C CYS A 16 3.04 -3.12 33.58
N PRO A 17 3.66 -3.86 34.50
CA PRO A 17 3.60 -5.33 34.53
C PRO A 17 2.18 -5.88 34.78
N THR A 18 1.34 -5.13 35.47
CA THR A 18 -0.09 -5.45 35.66
C THR A 18 -0.84 -5.53 34.33
N LEU A 19 -0.55 -4.63 33.39
CA LEU A 19 -1.16 -4.64 32.07
C LEU A 19 -0.79 -5.91 31.30
N ARG A 20 0.46 -6.39 31.44
CA ARG A 20 0.94 -7.62 30.80
C ARG A 20 0.20 -8.87 31.27
N GLN A 21 -0.25 -8.92 32.52
CA GLN A 21 -1.02 -10.05 33.06
C GLN A 21 -2.46 -10.08 32.58
N LEU A 22 -3.02 -8.91 32.21
CA LEU A 22 -4.39 -8.77 31.72
C LEU A 22 -4.51 -9.03 30.20
N LEU A 23 -3.41 -8.87 29.47
CA LEU A 23 -3.38 -9.06 28.02
C LEU A 23 -3.09 -10.52 27.66
N GLY A 24 -3.82 -11.02 26.66
CA GLY A 24 -3.57 -12.34 26.07
C GLY A 24 -2.31 -12.37 25.21
N THR A 25 -2.13 -13.48 24.48
CA THR A 25 -1.00 -13.68 23.58
C THR A 25 -0.89 -12.53 22.56
N PRO A 26 0.28 -11.91 22.39
CA PRO A 26 0.47 -10.88 21.38
C PRO A 26 0.35 -11.48 19.97
N ILE A 27 -0.27 -10.73 19.07
CA ILE A 27 -0.32 -11.05 17.64
C ILE A 27 0.62 -10.06 16.95
N GLU A 28 1.65 -10.57 16.29
CA GLU A 28 2.57 -9.77 15.51
C GLU A 28 2.05 -9.60 14.07
N LEU A 29 2.07 -8.37 13.58
CA LEU A 29 1.68 -8.02 12.22
C LEU A 29 2.95 -7.57 11.50
N PRO A 30 3.59 -8.44 10.69
CA PRO A 30 4.80 -8.09 9.97
C PRO A 30 4.51 -7.07 8.86
N ASP A 31 5.56 -6.34 8.46
CA ASP A 31 5.50 -5.48 7.29
C ASP A 31 5.23 -6.30 6.02
N LEU A 32 4.50 -5.70 5.09
CA LEU A 32 4.15 -6.32 3.82
C LEU A 32 5.36 -6.33 2.88
N ASN A 33 5.50 -7.43 2.16
CA ASN A 33 6.47 -7.53 1.08
C ASN A 33 5.94 -6.84 -0.21
N ALA A 34 6.81 -6.69 -1.21
CA ALA A 34 6.45 -5.98 -2.44
C ALA A 34 5.30 -6.65 -3.21
N SER A 35 5.20 -7.98 -3.19
CA SER A 35 4.08 -8.72 -3.80
C SER A 35 2.75 -8.44 -3.09
N GLU A 36 2.73 -8.50 -1.76
CA GLU A 36 1.52 -8.23 -0.95
C GLU A 36 1.04 -6.78 -1.11
N VAL A 37 1.98 -5.83 -1.23
CA VAL A 37 1.63 -4.44 -1.56
C VAL A 37 1.02 -4.34 -2.96
N THR A 38 1.54 -5.10 -3.93
CA THR A 38 0.99 -5.12 -5.30
C THR A 38 -0.43 -5.69 -5.31
N GLU A 39 -0.70 -6.73 -4.53
CA GLU A 39 -2.05 -7.28 -4.34
C GLU A 39 -2.99 -6.26 -3.69
N LEU A 40 -2.52 -5.52 -2.68
CA LEU A 40 -3.28 -4.43 -2.08
C LEU A 40 -3.59 -3.32 -3.09
N LEU A 41 -2.61 -2.96 -3.92
CA LEU A 41 -2.79 -1.96 -4.97
C LEU A 41 -3.90 -2.36 -5.94
N GLU A 42 -3.93 -3.63 -6.36
CA GLU A 42 -5.00 -4.18 -7.20
C GLU A 42 -6.36 -4.18 -6.49
N ALA A 43 -6.40 -4.56 -5.21
CA ALA A 43 -7.64 -4.54 -4.44
C ALA A 43 -8.18 -3.09 -4.30
N PHE A 44 -7.30 -2.13 -4.06
CA PHE A 44 -7.67 -0.72 -3.95
C PHE A 44 -8.08 -0.11 -5.28
N SER A 45 -7.41 -0.46 -6.38
CA SER A 45 -7.80 0.00 -7.72
C SER A 45 -9.19 -0.50 -8.07
N LYS A 46 -9.47 -1.81 -7.87
CA LYS A 46 -10.79 -2.42 -8.12
C LYS A 46 -11.88 -1.76 -7.27
N LYS A 47 -11.60 -1.50 -6.00
CA LYS A 47 -12.54 -0.83 -5.09
C LYS A 47 -12.89 0.59 -5.55
N ARG A 48 -11.93 1.32 -6.15
CA ARG A 48 -12.12 2.65 -6.73
C ARG A 48 -12.66 2.63 -8.17
N GLY A 49 -12.92 1.45 -8.75
CA GLY A 49 -13.45 1.29 -10.11
C GLY A 49 -12.40 1.33 -11.22
N PHE A 50 -11.11 1.27 -10.87
CA PHE A 50 -10.00 1.21 -11.82
C PHE A 50 -9.53 -0.22 -12.04
N GLN A 51 -8.96 -0.47 -13.22
CA GLN A 51 -8.27 -1.71 -13.54
C GLN A 51 -6.81 -1.41 -13.86
N LEU A 52 -5.91 -2.17 -13.24
CA LEU A 52 -4.50 -2.18 -13.59
C LEU A 52 -4.32 -2.96 -14.90
N ALA A 53 -3.51 -2.43 -15.82
CA ALA A 53 -3.18 -3.17 -17.04
C ALA A 53 -2.36 -4.44 -16.70
N PRO A 54 -2.54 -5.55 -17.43
CA PRO A 54 -1.77 -6.78 -17.21
C PRO A 54 -0.26 -6.56 -17.25
N ALA A 55 0.18 -5.65 -18.12
CA ALA A 55 1.58 -5.25 -18.24
C ALA A 55 2.15 -4.63 -16.95
N VAL A 56 1.33 -3.98 -16.12
CA VAL A 56 1.72 -3.39 -14.83
C VAL A 56 1.77 -4.49 -13.76
N GLN A 57 0.83 -5.43 -13.77
CA GLN A 57 0.77 -6.55 -12.82
C GLN A 57 1.95 -7.53 -12.98
N GLU A 58 2.37 -7.77 -14.22
CA GLU A 58 3.49 -8.67 -14.54
C GLU A 58 4.84 -7.94 -14.60
N SER A 59 4.85 -6.61 -14.42
CA SER A 59 6.08 -5.83 -14.55
C SER A 59 6.99 -6.01 -13.34
N ALA A 60 8.11 -6.67 -13.58
CA ALA A 60 9.23 -6.70 -12.65
C ALA A 60 9.75 -5.28 -12.30
N ALA A 61 9.50 -4.28 -13.15
CA ALA A 61 9.88 -2.90 -12.85
C ALA A 61 9.01 -2.28 -11.74
N VAL A 62 7.70 -2.57 -11.73
CA VAL A 62 6.77 -2.11 -10.70
C VAL A 62 7.11 -2.76 -9.36
N GLN A 63 7.34 -4.07 -9.34
CA GLN A 63 7.75 -4.77 -8.12
C GLN A 63 9.09 -4.25 -7.58
N LYS A 64 10.07 -3.97 -8.45
CA LYS A 64 11.35 -3.35 -8.05
C LYS A 64 11.16 -1.94 -7.50
N HIS A 65 10.30 -1.14 -8.12
CA HIS A 65 10.00 0.20 -7.66
C HIS A 65 9.37 0.16 -6.26
N ILE A 66 8.36 -0.69 -6.06
CA ILE A 66 7.72 -0.93 -4.75
C ILE A 66 8.74 -1.40 -3.73
N ALA A 67 9.58 -2.38 -4.06
CA ALA A 67 10.61 -2.88 -3.15
C ALA A 67 11.62 -1.80 -2.75
N SER A 68 12.09 -0.99 -3.70
CA SER A 68 13.01 0.12 -3.41
C SER A 68 12.36 1.20 -2.55
N THR A 69 11.05 1.43 -2.72
CA THR A 69 10.30 2.42 -1.95
C THR A 69 10.06 1.92 -0.53
N LEU A 70 9.72 0.64 -0.34
CA LEU A 70 9.58 0.02 0.99
C LEU A 70 10.87 0.07 1.81
N GLN A 71 12.02 -0.05 1.16
CA GLN A 71 13.32 0.06 1.83
C GLN A 71 13.61 1.48 2.31
N ARG A 72 13.10 2.50 1.62
CA ARG A 72 13.38 3.92 1.89
C ARG A 72 12.29 4.60 2.71
N ALA A 73 11.09 4.05 2.75
CA ALA A 73 9.95 4.62 3.44
C ALA A 73 10.13 4.57 4.96
N ASP A 74 9.73 5.65 5.64
CA ASP A 74 9.58 5.68 7.08
C ASP A 74 8.49 4.70 7.52
N ARG A 75 8.59 4.18 8.75
CA ARG A 75 7.67 3.17 9.29
C ARG A 75 6.18 3.54 9.15
N GLU A 76 5.86 4.82 9.29
CA GLU A 76 4.48 5.32 9.18
C GLU A 76 3.94 5.34 7.74
N HIS A 77 4.82 5.36 6.74
CA HIS A 77 4.47 5.47 5.33
C HIS A 77 4.56 4.13 4.57
N LYS A 78 4.64 3.00 5.29
CA LYS A 78 4.75 1.66 4.69
C LYS A 78 3.39 1.00 4.45
N ASN A 79 3.42 -0.16 3.80
CA ASN A 79 2.28 -1.06 3.64
C ASN A 79 1.09 -0.39 2.92
N ALA A 80 -0.08 -0.36 3.56
CA ALA A 80 -1.31 0.17 2.96
C ALA A 80 -1.24 1.68 2.67
N HIS A 81 -0.49 2.46 3.46
CA HIS A 81 -0.30 3.88 3.19
C HIS A 81 0.44 4.08 1.87
N MET A 82 1.53 3.33 1.67
CA MET A 82 2.30 3.35 0.43
C MET A 82 1.45 2.91 -0.77
N ALA A 83 0.69 1.82 -0.65
CA ALA A 83 -0.20 1.35 -1.73
C ALA A 83 -1.25 2.41 -2.11
N THR A 84 -1.77 3.14 -1.12
CA THR A 84 -2.75 4.21 -1.35
C THR A 84 -2.11 5.40 -2.06
N GLN A 85 -0.93 5.85 -1.61
CA GLN A 85 -0.21 6.96 -2.24
C GLN A 85 0.18 6.62 -3.67
N LEU A 86 0.70 5.41 -3.91
CA LEU A 86 1.03 4.94 -5.27
C LEU A 86 -0.19 4.95 -6.19
N LEU A 87 -1.36 4.51 -5.69
CA LEU A 87 -2.59 4.54 -6.47
C LEU A 87 -3.04 5.98 -6.77
N GLU A 88 -2.94 6.89 -5.80
CA GLU A 88 -3.33 8.30 -5.98
C GLU A 88 -2.45 8.99 -7.02
N ASP A 89 -1.14 8.82 -6.92
CA ASP A 89 -0.19 9.32 -7.91
C ASP A 89 -0.46 8.75 -9.31
N ALA A 90 -0.72 7.44 -9.41
CA ALA A 90 -1.03 6.79 -10.68
C ALA A 90 -2.33 7.33 -11.30
N VAL A 91 -3.36 7.59 -10.49
CA VAL A 91 -4.62 8.18 -10.95
C VAL A 91 -4.43 9.61 -11.46
N VAL A 92 -3.61 10.42 -10.78
CA VAL A 92 -3.31 11.79 -11.23
C VAL A 92 -2.61 11.77 -12.58
N ARG A 93 -1.51 11.00 -12.72
CA ARG A 93 -0.78 10.87 -13.99
C ARG A 93 -1.66 10.33 -15.11
N GLN A 94 -2.48 9.34 -14.82
CA GLN A 94 -3.44 8.78 -15.77
C GLN A 94 -4.46 9.83 -16.24
N THR A 95 -4.96 10.66 -15.32
CA THR A 95 -5.92 11.72 -15.63
C THR A 95 -5.30 12.78 -16.54
N GLU A 96 -4.08 13.22 -16.24
CA GLU A 96 -3.32 14.16 -17.07
C GLU A 96 -3.06 13.59 -18.47
N ARG A 97 -2.63 12.32 -18.55
CA ARG A 97 -2.38 11.62 -19.81
C ARG A 97 -3.63 11.55 -20.67
N VAL A 98 -4.77 11.18 -20.09
CA VAL A 98 -6.05 11.11 -20.81
C VAL A 98 -6.52 12.49 -21.27
N HIS A 99 -6.34 13.53 -20.43
CA HIS A 99 -6.66 14.90 -20.81
C HIS A 99 -5.85 15.37 -22.02
N ALA A 100 -4.55 15.04 -22.07
CA ALA A 100 -3.66 15.40 -23.17
C ALA A 100 -4.00 14.69 -24.51
N LEU A 101 -4.66 13.53 -24.47
CA LEU A 101 -4.98 12.72 -25.66
C LEU A 101 -6.19 13.21 -26.48
N GLY A 102 -6.93 14.21 -26.00
CA GLY A 102 -7.84 15.04 -26.82
C GLY A 102 -9.12 14.37 -27.40
N THR A 103 -9.31 13.06 -27.27
CA THR A 103 -10.60 12.40 -27.60
C THR A 103 -10.72 11.13 -26.77
N VAL A 104 -11.70 11.10 -25.85
CA VAL A 104 -11.70 10.12 -24.76
C VAL A 104 -12.91 9.19 -24.88
N THR A 105 -12.67 7.92 -25.20
CA THR A 105 -13.66 6.87 -24.99
C THR A 105 -13.65 6.41 -23.53
N LYS A 106 -14.81 6.03 -22.99
CA LYS A 106 -14.97 5.59 -21.59
C LYS A 106 -13.97 4.49 -21.17
N ALA A 107 -13.56 3.64 -22.12
CA ALA A 107 -12.56 2.59 -21.90
C ALA A 107 -11.15 3.14 -21.59
N SER A 108 -10.75 4.25 -22.21
CA SER A 108 -9.42 4.84 -21.98
C SER A 108 -9.28 5.53 -20.61
N LEU A 109 -10.40 5.89 -19.97
CA LEU A 109 -10.43 6.49 -18.63
C LEU A 109 -10.25 5.48 -17.50
N LEU A 110 -10.56 4.21 -17.75
CA LEU A 110 -10.65 3.18 -16.70
C LEU A 110 -9.41 2.29 -16.59
N THR A 111 -8.48 2.37 -17.55
CA THR A 111 -7.30 1.50 -17.63
C THR A 111 -6.02 2.26 -17.25
N ILE A 112 -5.40 1.90 -16.12
CA ILE A 112 -4.12 2.47 -15.65
C ILE A 112 -2.96 1.69 -16.29
N ILE A 113 -1.99 2.40 -16.89
CA ILE A 113 -0.93 1.82 -17.76
C ILE A 113 0.50 2.08 -17.23
N GLU A 114 0.66 2.80 -16.12
CA GLU A 114 1.98 3.07 -15.53
C GLU A 114 2.22 2.26 -14.26
#